data_AF-A0A813JPJ9-F1
#
_entry.id   AF-A0A813JPJ9-F1
#
_cell.length_a   1.000
_cell.length_b   1.000
_cell.length_c   1.000
_cell.angle_alpha   90.00
_cell.angle_beta   90.00
_cell.angle_gamma   90.00
#
_symmetry.space_group_name_H-M   'P 1'
#
loop_
_entity.id
_entity.type
_entity.pdbx_description
1 polymer ?
#
loop_
_entity_poly.entity_id
_entity_poly.type
_entity_poly.pdbx_seq_one_letter_code
_entity_poly.pdbx_strand_id
1 'polypeptide(L)'
;LLVFRAPGRWTLAKMSIASIVPLEDGWEKIKNEGIKVLEEFLDSGSIRSSVPQNNDPAKPRNVFSKANYAELYTTVYNMCTQRTPNNWSEQLYRRYGEAMSDYVQRQ
;
A
#
# COMPACT_ATOMS: atom_id res chain seq x y z
N LEU A 1 -3.54 -13.72 6.03
CA LEU A 1 -3.51 -14.57 4.81
C LEU A 1 -3.08 -15.99 5.21
N LEU A 2 -3.78 -17.04 4.76
CA LEU A 2 -3.33 -18.42 4.93
C LEU A 2 -2.16 -18.69 3.97
N VAL A 3 -1.07 -19.29 4.47
CA VAL A 3 0.10 -19.68 3.65
C VAL A 3 0.20 -21.20 3.65
N PHE A 4 0.19 -21.79 2.46
CA PHE A 4 0.32 -23.24 2.27
C PHE A 4 1.79 -23.66 2.38
N ARG A 5 2.15 -24.48 3.37
CA ARG A 5 3.49 -25.05 3.49
C ARG A 5 3.38 -26.56 3.70
N ALA A 6 3.58 -27.32 2.62
CA ALA A 6 3.55 -28.79 2.55
C ALA A 6 2.17 -29.42 2.88
N PRO A 7 1.90 -30.68 2.45
CA PRO A 7 0.54 -31.17 2.37
C PRO A 7 -0.01 -31.49 3.77
N GLY A 8 -1.14 -30.88 4.12
CA GLY A 8 -2.00 -31.35 5.21
C GLY A 8 -1.95 -30.57 6.54
N ARG A 9 -1.23 -29.44 6.63
CA ARG A 9 -1.28 -28.61 7.84
C ARG A 9 -1.61 -27.15 7.51
N TRP A 10 -2.86 -26.78 7.73
CA TRP A 10 -3.27 -25.37 7.81
C TRP A 10 -2.75 -24.80 9.12
N THR A 11 -1.59 -24.16 9.10
CA THR A 11 -1.22 -23.26 10.18
C THR A 11 -1.87 -21.91 9.92
N LEU A 12 -2.51 -21.33 10.95
CA LEU A 12 -2.57 -19.88 11.03
C LEU A 12 -1.13 -19.43 10.91
N ALA A 13 -0.77 -18.80 9.79
CA ALA A 13 0.34 -17.89 9.82
C ALA A 13 0.00 -16.95 10.97
N LYS A 14 0.67 -17.10 12.10
CA LYS A 14 0.87 -15.99 13.01
C LYS A 14 1.52 -14.96 12.09
N MET A 15 0.70 -14.11 11.47
CA MET A 15 1.11 -12.75 11.22
C MET A 15 1.55 -12.33 12.60
N SER A 16 2.87 -12.42 12.82
CA SER A 16 3.57 -11.56 13.73
C SER A 16 2.80 -10.26 13.64
N ILE A 17 2.10 -9.89 14.70
CA ILE A 17 1.56 -8.54 14.82
C ILE A 17 2.81 -7.71 14.56
N ALA A 18 2.91 -7.16 13.35
CA ALA A 18 4.13 -6.52 12.92
C ALA A 18 4.42 -5.51 14.02
N SER A 19 5.68 -5.50 14.48
CA SER A 19 6.19 -4.49 15.41
C SER A 19 5.48 -3.18 15.12
N ILE A 20 4.86 -2.58 16.15
CA ILE A 20 4.01 -1.39 16.03
C ILE A 20 4.61 -0.46 14.98
N VAL A 21 3.88 -0.23 13.90
CA VAL A 21 4.27 0.69 12.83
C VAL A 21 4.02 2.09 13.35
N PRO A 22 5.06 2.92 13.53
CA PRO A 22 4.91 4.30 13.93
C PRO A 22 4.15 5.09 12.85
N LEU A 23 3.41 6.11 13.28
CA LEU A 23 2.59 6.91 12.36
C LEU A 23 3.42 7.50 11.22
N GLU A 24 4.56 8.11 11.55
CA GLU A 24 5.39 8.81 10.56
C GLU A 24 6.05 7.85 9.58
N ASP A 25 6.65 6.75 10.06
CA ASP A 25 7.29 5.75 9.19
C ASP A 25 6.29 5.12 8.22
N GLY A 26 5.11 4.74 8.73
CA GLY A 26 4.06 4.15 7.91
C GLY A 26 3.47 5.16 6.92
N TRP A 27 3.28 6.42 7.33
CA TRP A 27 2.82 7.48 6.44
C TRP A 27 3.84 7.83 5.37
N GLU A 28 5.13 7.90 5.71
CA GLU A 28 6.21 8.16 4.75
C GLU A 28 6.24 7.08 3.67
N LYS A 29 6.12 5.81 4.06
CA LYS A 29 5.99 4.70 3.12
C LYS A 29 4.77 4.85 2.21
N ILE A 30 3.58 5.08 2.77
CA ILE A 30 2.34 5.25 1.99
C ILE A 30 2.46 6.43 1.02
N LYS A 31 3.05 7.54 1.46
CA LYS A 31 3.24 8.73 0.64
C LYS A 31 4.21 8.48 -0.51
N ASN A 32 5.37 7.91 -0.23
CA ASN A 32 6.45 7.75 -1.22
C ASN A 32 6.21 6.58 -2.18
N GLU A 33 5.71 5.46 -1.67
CA GLU A 33 5.53 4.23 -2.44
C GLU A 33 4.11 4.06 -2.99
N GLY A 34 3.14 4.81 -2.48
CA GLY A 34 1.75 4.80 -2.96
C GLY A 34 1.38 6.09 -3.68
N ILE A 35 1.23 7.18 -2.92
CA ILE A 35 0.67 8.45 -3.41
C ILE A 35 1.53 9.05 -4.53
N LYS A 36 2.83 9.27 -4.29
CA LYS A 36 3.72 9.86 -5.30
C LYS A 36 3.79 9.03 -6.58
N VAL A 37 3.73 7.70 -6.47
CA VAL A 37 3.72 6.80 -7.64
C VAL A 37 2.47 7.02 -8.48
N LEU A 38 1.32 7.21 -7.84
CA LEU A 38 0.07 7.55 -8.53
C LEU A 38 0.14 8.94 -9.15
N GLU A 39 0.62 9.95 -8.43
CA GLU A 39 0.79 11.31 -8.96
C GLU A 39 1.72 11.31 -10.19
N GLU A 40 2.89 10.67 -10.11
CA GLU A 40 3.83 10.50 -11.24
C GLU A 40 3.14 9.87 -12.47
N PHE A 41 2.33 8.83 -12.25
CA PHE A 41 1.60 8.16 -13.31
C PHE A 41 0.50 9.04 -13.91
N LEU A 42 -0.25 9.79 -13.09
CA LEU A 42 -1.30 10.68 -13.55
C LEU A 42 -0.74 11.87 -14.33
N ASP A 43 0.39 12.43 -13.90
CA ASP A 43 1.01 13.61 -14.51
C ASP A 43 1.74 13.26 -15.83
N SER A 44 2.45 12.13 -15.88
CA SER A 44 3.32 11.78 -17.01
C SER A 44 2.79 10.65 -17.89
N GLY A 45 1.81 9.87 -17.41
CA GLY A 45 1.39 8.61 -18.02
C GLY A 45 2.45 7.50 -17.97
N SER A 46 3.64 7.76 -17.39
CA SER A 46 4.76 6.84 -17.35
C SER A 46 4.63 5.84 -16.21
N ILE A 47 5.11 4.61 -16.44
CA ILE A 47 5.12 3.54 -15.44
C ILE A 47 6.57 3.15 -15.20
N ARG A 48 6.93 2.95 -13.93
CA ARG A 48 8.27 2.52 -13.53
C ARG A 48 8.62 1.19 -14.22
N SER A 49 9.78 1.13 -14.87
CA SER A 49 10.23 -0.04 -15.64
C SER A 49 10.33 -1.33 -14.82
N SER A 50 10.41 -1.21 -13.49
CA SER A 50 10.42 -2.35 -12.56
C SER A 50 9.06 -3.02 -12.39
N VAL A 51 7.95 -2.41 -12.85
CA VAL A 51 6.60 -2.95 -12.67
C VAL A 51 6.25 -3.90 -13.81
N PRO A 52 6.06 -5.21 -13.55
CA PRO A 52 5.70 -6.16 -14.59
C PRO A 52 4.37 -5.80 -15.24
N GLN A 53 4.37 -5.67 -16.57
CA GLN A 53 3.17 -5.40 -17.34
C GLN A 53 2.47 -6.67 -17.80
N ASN A 54 1.18 -6.55 -18.08
CA ASN A 54 0.43 -7.61 -18.73
C ASN A 54 0.83 -7.67 -20.21
N ASN A 55 0.95 -8.87 -20.77
CA ASN A 55 1.23 -9.06 -22.20
C ASN A 55 -0.03 -8.88 -23.08
N ASP A 56 -1.19 -8.75 -22.45
CA ASP A 56 -2.49 -8.61 -23.10
C ASP A 56 -2.86 -7.13 -23.24
N PRO A 57 -3.00 -6.59 -24.46
CA PRO A 57 -3.32 -5.19 -24.70
C PRO A 57 -4.75 -4.80 -24.29
N ALA A 58 -5.65 -5.77 -24.08
CA ALA A 58 -7.00 -5.49 -23.59
C ALA A 58 -7.05 -5.25 -22.07
N LYS A 59 -5.97 -5.52 -21.35
CA LYS A 59 -5.89 -5.32 -19.90
C LYS A 59 -5.31 -3.95 -19.54
N PRO A 60 -5.78 -3.33 -18.44
CA PRO A 60 -5.21 -2.09 -17.96
C PRO A 60 -3.72 -2.27 -17.61
N ARG A 61 -2.96 -1.17 -17.76
CA ARG A 61 -1.55 -1.13 -17.38
C ARG A 61 -1.42 -1.21 -15.86
N ASN A 62 -0.40 -1.94 -15.40
CA ASN A 62 -0.14 -2.09 -13.97
C ASN A 62 0.71 -0.91 -13.49
N VAL A 63 0.16 -0.04 -12.63
CA VAL A 63 0.93 1.04 -11.99
C VAL A 63 1.79 0.50 -10.84
N PHE A 64 1.28 -0.52 -10.15
CA PHE A 64 1.97 -1.19 -9.05
C PHE A 64 2.29 -2.64 -9.38
N SER A 65 3.42 -3.13 -8.87
CA SER A 65 3.65 -4.57 -8.81
C SER A 65 2.72 -5.20 -7.76
N LYS A 66 2.38 -6.48 -7.94
CA LYS A 66 1.57 -7.21 -6.95
C LYS A 66 2.22 -7.22 -5.56
N ALA A 67 3.56 -7.27 -5.52
CA ALA A 67 4.32 -7.27 -4.27
C ALA A 67 4.21 -5.90 -3.57
N ASN A 68 4.44 -4.80 -4.27
CA ASN A 68 4.32 -3.45 -3.67
C ASN A 68 2.89 -3.16 -3.23
N TYR A 69 1.89 -3.56 -4.04
CA TYR A 69 0.49 -3.41 -3.66
C TYR A 69 0.16 -4.17 -2.36
N ALA A 70 0.60 -5.43 -2.24
CA ALA A 70 0.37 -6.23 -1.05
C ALA A 70 1.08 -5.67 0.18
N GLU A 71 2.29 -5.13 0.01
CA GLU A 71 3.08 -4.51 1.09
C GLU A 71 2.45 -3.21 1.60
N LEU A 72 2.02 -2.32 0.70
CA LEU A 72 1.28 -1.11 1.04
C LEU A 72 -0.02 -1.43 1.75
N TYR A 73 -0.81 -2.36 1.19
CA TYR A 73 -2.06 -2.80 1.81
C TYR A 73 -1.83 -3.34 3.23
N THR A 74 -0.81 -4.18 3.41
CA THR A 74 -0.48 -4.75 4.71
C THR A 74 -0.03 -3.67 5.70
N THR A 75 0.72 -2.67 5.24
CA THR A 75 1.15 -1.53 6.06
C THR A 75 -0.06 -0.76 6.57
N VAL A 76 -0.95 -0.35 5.68
CA VAL A 76 -2.19 0.36 6.05
C VAL A 76 -3.04 -0.49 6.99
N TYR A 77 -3.23 -1.77 6.68
CA TYR A 77 -3.99 -2.69 7.51
C TYR A 77 -3.42 -2.80 8.93
N ASN A 78 -2.10 -2.97 9.07
CA ASN A 78 -1.45 -3.07 10.38
C ASN A 78 -1.61 -1.77 11.18
N MET A 79 -1.39 -0.62 10.56
CA MET A 79 -1.57 0.69 11.22
C MET A 79 -3.00 0.92 11.69
N CYS A 80 -4.00 0.45 10.94
CA CYS A 80 -5.42 0.58 11.28
C CYS A 80 -5.90 -0.46 12.31
N THR A 81 -5.19 -1.57 12.50
CA THR A 81 -5.60 -2.68 13.39
C THR A 81 -4.72 -2.81 14.64
N GLN A 82 -3.70 -1.96 14.75
CA GLN A 82 -2.90 -1.79 15.96
C GLN A 82 -3.77 -1.46 17.18
N ARG A 83 -3.42 -2.04 18.33
CA ARG A 83 -4.09 -1.76 19.61
C ARG A 83 -3.85 -0.31 20.04
N THR A 84 -4.84 0.28 20.71
CA THR A 84 -4.74 1.57 21.39
C THR A 84 -3.46 1.61 22.26
N PRO A 85 -2.69 2.70 22.24
CA PRO A 85 -2.97 4.01 21.62
C PRO A 85 -2.54 4.16 20.16
N ASN A 86 -2.05 3.10 19.51
CA ASN A 86 -1.37 3.19 18.20
C ASN A 86 -2.28 2.91 17.00
N ASN A 87 -3.59 3.09 17.14
CA ASN A 87 -4.50 2.98 16.01
C ASN A 87 -4.43 4.27 15.21
N TRP A 88 -3.94 4.18 13.97
CA TRP A 88 -3.68 5.35 13.13
C TRP A 88 -4.73 5.58 12.05
N SER A 89 -5.85 4.85 12.07
CA SER A 89 -6.85 4.87 11.00
C SER A 89 -7.40 6.27 10.73
N GLU A 90 -7.70 7.04 11.78
CA GLU A 90 -8.20 8.42 11.69
C GLU A 90 -7.16 9.35 11.05
N GLN A 91 -5.91 9.30 11.52
CA GLN A 91 -4.83 10.14 11.01
C GLN A 91 -4.51 9.81 9.55
N LEU A 92 -4.52 8.52 9.19
CA LEU A 92 -4.29 8.06 7.82
C LEU A 92 -5.41 8.54 6.89
N TYR A 93 -6.68 8.44 7.31
CA TYR A 93 -7.81 8.92 6.52
C TYR A 93 -7.69 10.43 6.24
N ARG A 94 -7.42 11.22 7.28
CA ARG A 94 -7.26 12.67 7.14
C ARG A 94 -6.11 13.04 6.21
N ARG A 95 -4.91 12.49 6.44
CA ARG A 95 -3.72 12.80 5.64
C ARG A 95 -3.86 12.35 4.19
N TYR A 96 -4.53 11.21 3.94
CA TYR A 96 -4.82 10.77 2.57
C TYR A 96 -5.77 11.75 1.87
N GLY A 97 -6.84 12.18 2.53
CA GLY A 97 -7.77 13.18 1.99
C GLY A 97 -7.09 14.51 1.68
N GLU A 98 -6.25 15.02 2.60
CA GLU A 98 -5.42 16.20 2.39
C GLU A 98 -4.51 16.04 1.17
N ALA A 99 -3.77 14.93 1.06
CA ALA A 99 -2.87 14.68 -0.07
C ALA A 99 -3.60 14.63 -1.43
N MET A 100 -4.78 14.01 -1.50
CA MET A 100 -5.58 13.98 -2.73
C MET A 100 -6.14 15.36 -3.08
N SER A 101 -6.61 16.12 -2.07
CA SER A 101 -7.08 17.49 -2.27
C SER A 101 -5.95 18.39 -2.78
N ASP A 102 -4.77 18.29 -2.18
CA ASP A 102 -3.58 19.04 -2.59
C ASP A 102 -3.18 18.68 -4.02
N TYR A 103 -3.26 17.40 -4.41
CA TYR A 103 -2.99 16.99 -5.79
C TYR A 103 -3.96 17.66 -6.76
N VAL A 104 -5.27 17.56 -6.51
CA VAL A 104 -6.31 18.14 -7.38
C VAL A 104 -6.17 19.67 -7.48
N GLN A 105 -5.79 20.35 -6.40
CA GLN A 105 -5.58 21.81 -6.40
C GLN A 105 -4.31 22.25 -7.16
N ARG A 106 -3.35 21.34 -7.37
CA ARG A 106 -2.12 21.64 -8.13
C ARG A 106 -2.28 21.43 -9.65
N GLN A 107 -3.32 20.73 -10.08
CA GLN A 107 -3.67 20.53 -11.50
C GLN A 107 -4.36 21.77 -12.05
#